data_AF-A0A932ZU37-F1
#
_entry.id   AF-A0A932ZU37-F1
#
_cell.length_a   1.000
_cell.length_b   1.000
_cell.length_c   1.000
_cell.angle_alpha   90.00
_cell.angle_beta   90.00
_cell.angle_gamma   90.00
#
_symmetry.space_group_name_H-M   'P 1'
#
loop_
_entity.id
_entity.type
_entity.pdbx_description
1 polymer ?
#
loop_
_entity_poly.entity_id
_entity_poly.type
_entity_poly.pdbx_seq_one_letter_code
_entity_poly.pdbx_strand_id
1 'polypeptide(L)' 'MPEKALKGKRAVVTGASSGMGAAIALRFAAEGADIWVVGGGNAPAR' A
#
# COMPACT_ATOMS: atom_id res chain seq x y z
N MET A 1 12.41 9.59 18.30
CA MET A 1 11.66 9.18 17.08
C MET A 1 10.36 8.57 17.56
N PRO A 2 9.19 9.12 17.21
CA PRO A 2 7.92 8.51 17.60
C PRO A 2 7.85 7.07 17.08
N GLU A 3 7.13 6.21 17.81
CA GLU A 3 6.87 4.85 17.36
C GLU A 3 6.16 4.88 16.00
N LYS A 4 6.58 4.02 15.07
CA LYS A 4 5.96 3.97 13.75
C LYS A 4 4.50 3.56 13.90
N ALA A 5 3.59 4.35 13.33
CA ALA A 5 2.18 4.30 13.66
C ALA A 5 1.50 2.96 13.30
N LEU A 6 2.05 2.20 12.35
CA LEU A 6 1.45 0.97 11.84
C LEU A 6 2.29 -0.28 12.14
N LYS A 7 3.28 -0.18 13.03
CA LYS A 7 4.16 -1.31 13.36
C LYS A 7 3.35 -2.52 13.85
N GLY A 8 3.59 -3.67 13.23
CA GLY A 8 2.94 -4.94 13.60
C GLY A 8 1.47 -5.05 13.15
N LYS A 9 0.98 -4.08 12.35
CA LYS A 9 -0.34 -4.16 11.70
C LYS A 9 -0.20 -4.73 10.30
N ARG A 10 -1.27 -5.38 9.84
CA ARG A 10 -1.40 -5.84 8.46
C ARG A 10 -2.31 -4.89 7.69
N ALA A 11 -1.95 -4.55 6.45
CA ALA A 11 -2.78 -3.70 5.60
C ALA A 11 -2.87 -4.25 4.17
N VAL A 12 -4.06 -4.17 3.59
CA VAL A 12 -4.31 -4.48 2.18
C VAL A 12 -4.62 -3.17 1.47
N VAL A 13 -3.87 -2.83 0.43
CA VAL A 13 -4.08 -1.62 -0.37
C VAL A 13 -4.50 -2.03 -1.78
N THR A 14 -5.74 -1.69 -2.15
CA THR A 14 -6.28 -1.92 -3.50
C THR A 14 -6.04 -0.72 -4.41
N GLY A 15 -6.12 -0.90 -5.74
CA GLY A 15 -5.79 0.17 -6.70
C GLY A 15 -4.35 0.65 -6.60
N ALA A 16 -3.45 -0.18 -6.06
CA ALA A 16 -2.11 0.23 -5.67
C ALA A 16 -1.05 0.09 -6.78
N SER A 17 -1.50 -0.15 -8.02
CA SER A 17 -0.62 -0.23 -9.19
C SER A 17 -0.07 1.14 -9.62
N SER A 18 -0.73 2.25 -9.26
CA SER A 18 -0.26 3.60 -9.58
C SER A 18 -0.88 4.67 -8.68
N GLY A 19 -0.46 5.93 -8.87
CA GLY A 19 -1.06 7.11 -8.26
C GLY A 19 -1.14 7.03 -6.74
N MET A 20 -2.32 7.37 -6.20
CA MET A 20 -2.54 7.42 -4.75
C MET A 20 -2.40 6.06 -4.08
N GLY A 21 -2.90 4.98 -4.69
CA GLY A 21 -2.81 3.65 -4.10
C GLY A 21 -1.37 3.21 -3.89
N ALA A 22 -0.50 3.47 -4.87
CA ALA A 22 0.93 3.20 -4.75
C ALA A 22 1.58 4.05 -3.64
N ALA A 23 1.27 5.35 -3.58
CA ALA A 23 1.80 6.23 -2.54
C ALA A 23 1.37 5.82 -1.13
N ILE A 24 0.11 5.40 -0.96
CA ILE A 24 -0.43 4.92 0.32
C ILE A 24 0.28 3.63 0.74
N ALA A 25 0.44 2.66 -0.18
CA ALA A 25 1.16 1.41 0.12
C ALA A 25 2.59 1.68 0.61
N LEU A 26 3.33 2.56 -0.09
CA LEU A 26 4.68 2.95 0.31
C LEU A 26 4.72 3.62 1.68
N ARG A 27 3.78 4.54 1.96
CA ARG A 27 3.71 5.18 3.27
C ARG A 27 3.40 4.17 4.37
N PHE A 28 2.51 3.22 4.13
CA PHE A 28 2.13 2.22 5.13
C PHE A 28 3.30 1.27 5.46
N ALA A 29 4.06 0.83 4.46
CA ALA A 29 5.30 0.09 4.69
C ALA A 29 6.33 0.92 5.47
N ALA A 30 6.49 2.21 5.16
CA ALA A 30 7.39 3.09 5.88
C ALA A 30 7.03 3.21 7.38
N GLU A 31 5.73 3.20 7.69
CA GLU A 31 5.17 3.17 9.05
C GLU A 31 5.16 1.76 9.69
N GLY A 32 5.79 0.77 9.06
CA GLY A 32 6.04 -0.56 9.65
C GLY A 32 4.88 -1.55 9.54
N ALA A 33 3.90 -1.28 8.67
CA ALA A 33 2.87 -2.25 8.34
C ALA A 33 3.44 -3.41 7.50
N ASP A 34 2.87 -4.58 7.69
CA ASP A 34 3.06 -5.75 6.82
C ASP A 34 1.98 -5.68 5.73
N ILE A 35 2.38 -5.38 4.49
CA ILE A 35 1.45 -4.89 3.45
C ILE A 35 1.21 -5.89 2.32
N TRP A 36 -0.03 -5.99 1.88
CA TRP A 36 -0.41 -6.63 0.62
C TRP A 36 -0.91 -5.58 -0.37
N VAL A 37 -0.29 -5.57 -1.54
CA VAL A 37 -0.54 -4.60 -2.60
C VAL A 37 -1.35 -5.28 -3.69
N VAL A 38 -2.54 -4.76 -3.94
CA VAL A 38 -3.47 -5.26 -4.96
C VAL A 38 -3.70 -4.13 -5.96
N GLY A 39 -3.34 -4.34 -7.22
CA GLY A 39 -3.48 -3.32 -8.26
C GLY A 39 -3.80 -3.98 -9.59
N GLY A 40 -4.61 -3.29 -10.40
CA GLY A 40 -4.87 -3.69 -11.77
C GLY A 40 -3.82 -3.10 -12.72
N GLY A 41 -3.39 -3.88 -13.71
CA GLY A 41 -2.47 -3.43 -14.75
C GLY A 41 -2.14 -4.47 -15.81
N ASN A 42 -3.03 -4.64 -16.79
CA ASN A 42 -2.69 -4.63 -18.22
C ASN A 42 -3.98 -4.33 -19.00
N ALA A 43 -3.92 -3.40 -19.95
CA ALA A 43 -4.99 -3.17 -20.91
C ALA A 43 -5.23 -4.41 -21.81
N PRO A 44 -6.39 -4.51 -22.48
CA PRO A 44 -7.49 -3.56 -22.40
C PRO A 44 -8.53 -3.97 -21.34
N ALA A 45 -8.79 -3.03 -20.46
CA ALA A 45 -10.01 -3.00 -19.67
C ALA A 45 -11.22 -2.95 -20.62
N ARG A 46 -12.29 -3.66 -20.27
CA ARG A 46 -13.62 -3.49 -20.88
C ARG A 46 -14.37 -2.38 -20.17
#